data_AF-A0A7K0ZZA1-F1
#
_entry.id   AF-A0A7K0ZZA1-F1
#
_cell.length_a   1.000
_cell.length_b   1.000
_cell.length_c   1.000
_cell.angle_alpha   90.00
_cell.angle_beta   90.00
_cell.angle_gamma   90.00
#
_symmetry.space_group_name_H-M   'P 1'
#
loop_
_entity.id
_entity.type
_entity.pdbx_description
1 polymer ?
#
loop_
_entity_poly.entity_id
_entity_poly.type
_entity_poly.pdbx_seq_one_letter_code
_entity_poly.pdbx_strand_id
1 'polypeptide(L)'
;MSALTGLVERGLMAPDWAEALAPVDEQIGDLGRFLRAEIAAGRSYLPAGDDVFRAFRRPLADVRVLIVGQDPYPTPGHPIGLSFAVDAHVRPLPRSLANIYQELRSDLGIATPPHGDLT
;
A
#
# COMPACT_ATOMS: atom_id res chain seq x y z
N MET A 1 -16.66 -17.67 -4.39
CA MET A 1 -15.95 -17.35 -3.14
C MET A 1 -15.68 -15.86 -3.16
N SER A 2 -16.05 -15.13 -2.11
CA SER A 2 -15.83 -13.68 -2.00
C SER A 2 -14.35 -13.35 -2.10
N ALA A 3 -13.98 -12.28 -2.81
CA ALA A 3 -12.59 -11.88 -2.96
C ALA A 3 -12.04 -11.37 -1.61
N LEU A 4 -12.85 -10.59 -0.89
CA LEU A 4 -12.55 -10.12 0.46
C LEU A 4 -12.33 -11.25 1.46
N THR A 5 -13.19 -12.29 1.45
CA THR A 5 -13.01 -13.46 2.33
C THR A 5 -11.65 -14.12 2.09
N GLY A 6 -11.26 -14.31 0.82
CA GLY A 6 -9.96 -14.87 0.47
C GLY A 6 -8.78 -14.00 0.90
N LEU A 7 -8.93 -12.67 0.92
CA LEU A 7 -7.90 -11.75 1.43
C LEU A 7 -7.73 -11.87 2.95
N VAL A 8 -8.83 -12.01 3.68
CA VAL A 8 -8.82 -12.19 5.15
C VAL A 8 -8.18 -13.53 5.52
N GLU A 9 -8.59 -14.63 4.89
CA GLU A 9 -8.06 -15.98 5.17
C GLU A 9 -6.55 -16.08 4.94
N ARG A 10 -6.03 -15.31 3.98
CA ARG A 10 -4.60 -15.23 3.66
C ARG A 10 -3.82 -14.24 4.54
N GLY A 11 -4.49 -13.53 5.46
CA GLY A 11 -3.86 -12.51 6.29
C GLY A 11 -3.45 -11.24 5.53
N LEU A 12 -4.03 -11.00 4.36
CA LEU A 12 -3.74 -9.83 3.52
C LEU A 12 -4.68 -8.65 3.79
N MET A 13 -5.71 -8.83 4.61
CA MET A 13 -6.67 -7.81 5.00
C MET A 13 -7.23 -8.12 6.39
N ALA A 14 -7.48 -7.09 7.20
CA ALA A 14 -8.16 -7.24 8.48
C ALA A 14 -9.67 -7.49 8.27
N PRO A 15 -10.34 -8.28 9.14
CA PRO A 15 -11.75 -8.60 8.98
C PRO A 15 -12.69 -7.39 8.95
N ASP A 16 -12.40 -6.35 9.74
CA ASP A 16 -13.19 -5.12 9.81
C ASP A 16 -13.08 -4.27 8.54
N TRP A 17 -11.94 -4.31 7.85
CA TRP A 17 -11.81 -3.77 6.50
C TRP A 17 -12.62 -4.56 5.47
N ALA A 18 -12.65 -5.88 5.56
CA ALA A 18 -13.47 -6.69 4.65
C ALA A 18 -14.97 -6.42 4.83
N GLU A 19 -15.43 -6.19 6.06
CA GLU A 19 -16.80 -5.73 6.31
C GLU A 19 -17.07 -4.36 5.67
N ALA A 20 -16.18 -3.39 5.90
CA ALA A 20 -16.32 -2.04 5.35
C ALA A 20 -16.27 -2.00 3.82
N LEU A 21 -15.47 -2.88 3.20
CA LEU A 21 -15.29 -2.97 1.75
C LEU A 21 -16.29 -3.93 1.07
N ALA A 22 -17.21 -4.56 1.82
CA ALA A 22 -18.20 -5.46 1.24
C ALA A 22 -18.99 -4.89 0.03
N PRO A 23 -19.36 -3.59 0.00
CA PRO A 23 -20.03 -3.01 -1.18
C PRO A 23 -19.21 -3.04 -2.48
N VAL A 24 -17.90 -3.26 -2.41
CA VAL A 24 -16.97 -3.28 -3.54
C VAL A 24 -16.29 -4.64 -3.75
N ASP A 25 -16.78 -5.72 -3.14
CA ASP A 25 -16.19 -7.07 -3.26
C ASP A 25 -16.06 -7.54 -4.72
N GLU A 26 -17.09 -7.28 -5.54
CA GLU A 26 -17.05 -7.63 -6.97
C GLU A 26 -15.93 -6.87 -7.71
N GLN A 27 -15.77 -5.58 -7.42
CA GLN A 27 -14.73 -4.74 -8.01
C GLN A 27 -13.32 -5.19 -7.60
N ILE A 28 -13.15 -5.64 -6.36
CA ILE A 28 -11.88 -6.24 -5.89
C ILE A 28 -11.61 -7.56 -6.63
N GLY A 29 -12.64 -8.37 -6.85
CA GLY A 29 -12.57 -9.56 -7.69
C GLY A 29 -12.15 -9.26 -9.13
N ASP A 30 -12.70 -8.19 -9.73
CA ASP A 30 -12.33 -7.69 -11.05
C ASP A 30 -10.90 -7.19 -11.11
N LEU A 31 -10.44 -6.44 -10.11
CA LEU A 31 -9.05 -5.99 -10.01
C LEU A 31 -8.09 -7.19 -10.04
N GLY A 32 -8.38 -8.24 -9.26
CA GLY A 32 -7.60 -9.47 -9.27
C GLY A 32 -7.59 -10.17 -10.64
N ARG A 33 -8.72 -10.17 -11.37
CA ARG A 33 -8.80 -10.70 -12.75
C ARG A 33 -7.96 -9.89 -13.71
N PHE A 34 -8.07 -8.56 -13.64
CA PHE A 34 -7.29 -7.62 -14.46
C PHE A 34 -5.79 -7.83 -14.27
N LEU A 35 -5.29 -7.84 -13.02
CA LEU A 35 -3.86 -8.03 -12.74
C LEU A 35 -3.33 -9.39 -13.23
N ARG A 36 -4.13 -10.46 -13.14
CA ARG A 36 -3.77 -11.77 -13.71
C ARG A 36 -3.70 -11.73 -15.24
N ALA A 37 -4.61 -11.00 -15.90
CA ALA A 37 -4.60 -10.83 -17.34
C ALA A 37 -3.37 -10.02 -17.81
N GLU A 38 -2.97 -8.99 -17.06
CA GLU A 38 -1.73 -8.24 -17.33
C GLU A 38 -0.51 -9.15 -17.31
N ILE A 39 -0.36 -9.98 -16.26
CA ILE A 39 0.72 -10.98 -16.16
C ILE A 39 0.67 -11.97 -17.32
N ALA A 40 -0.51 -12.52 -17.63
CA ALA A 40 -0.68 -13.48 -18.71
C ALA A 40 -0.33 -12.88 -20.09
N ALA A 41 -0.49 -11.57 -20.25
CA ALA A 41 -0.11 -10.83 -21.45
C ALA A 41 1.37 -10.36 -21.44
N GLY A 42 2.18 -10.79 -20.47
CA GLY A 42 3.60 -10.48 -20.36
C GLY A 42 3.92 -9.11 -19.78
N ARG A 43 2.94 -8.40 -19.19
CA ARG A 43 3.14 -7.14 -18.48
C ARG A 43 3.33 -7.39 -16.99
N SER A 44 4.01 -6.48 -16.31
CA SER A 44 4.18 -6.49 -14.85
C SER A 44 3.38 -5.35 -14.21
N TYR A 45 3.17 -5.45 -12.89
CA TYR A 45 2.62 -4.38 -12.07
C TYR A 45 3.42 -4.26 -10.77
N LEU A 46 3.20 -3.16 -10.06
CA LEU A 46 3.73 -2.88 -8.74
C LEU A 46 2.58 -2.50 -7.78
N PRO A 47 2.68 -2.74 -6.46
CA PRO A 47 3.75 -3.47 -5.75
C PRO A 47 3.65 -5.00 -5.99
N ALA A 48 4.39 -5.79 -5.20
CA ALA A 48 4.20 -7.24 -5.14
C ALA A 48 2.73 -7.60 -4.84
N GLY A 49 2.24 -8.70 -5.40
CA GLY A 49 0.81 -9.07 -5.34
C GLY A 49 0.23 -9.12 -3.94
N ASP A 50 0.98 -9.65 -2.97
CA ASP A 50 0.53 -9.71 -1.57
C ASP A 50 0.50 -8.33 -0.92
N ASP A 51 1.27 -7.37 -1.42
CA ASP A 51 1.36 -6.02 -0.88
C ASP A 51 0.35 -5.04 -1.49
N VAL A 52 -0.41 -5.44 -2.52
CA VAL A 52 -1.45 -4.60 -3.13
C VAL A 52 -2.47 -4.09 -2.10
N PHE A 53 -2.83 -4.93 -1.13
CA PHE A 53 -3.77 -4.60 -0.05
C PHE A 53 -3.10 -4.35 1.30
N ARG A 54 -1.77 -4.15 1.35
CA ARG A 54 -1.03 -4.10 2.62
C ARG A 54 -1.55 -3.03 3.59
N ALA A 55 -2.00 -1.89 3.10
CA ALA A 55 -2.59 -0.83 3.93
C ALA A 55 -3.80 -1.31 4.76
N PHE A 56 -4.56 -2.29 4.25
CA PHE A 56 -5.76 -2.83 4.89
C PHE A 56 -5.45 -4.00 5.84
N ARG A 57 -4.18 -4.38 6.04
CA ARG A 57 -3.79 -5.37 7.05
C ARG A 57 -3.87 -4.82 8.47
N ARG A 58 -3.71 -3.51 8.66
CA ARG A 58 -3.94 -2.85 9.96
C ARG A 58 -5.45 -2.77 10.20
N PRO A 59 -5.96 -3.20 11.37
CA PRO A 59 -7.38 -3.13 11.68
C PRO A 59 -7.94 -1.72 11.45
N LEU A 60 -9.10 -1.64 10.80
CA LEU A 60 -9.81 -0.38 10.56
C LEU A 60 -10.11 0.33 11.89
N ALA A 61 -10.44 -0.42 12.93
CA ALA A 61 -10.73 0.13 14.26
C ALA A 61 -9.55 0.93 14.87
N ASP A 62 -8.31 0.67 14.45
CA ASP A 62 -7.11 1.37 14.93
C ASP A 62 -6.76 2.61 14.10
N VAL A 63 -7.47 2.86 13.00
CA VAL A 63 -7.19 3.96 12.07
C VAL A 63 -7.75 5.27 12.62
N ARG A 64 -6.89 6.30 12.66
CA ARG A 64 -7.23 7.65 13.12
C ARG A 64 -6.95 8.74 12.08
N VAL A 65 -6.00 8.48 11.19
CA VAL A 65 -5.54 9.42 10.16
C VAL A 65 -5.44 8.65 8.85
N LEU A 66 -5.94 9.24 7.77
CA LEU A 66 -5.81 8.72 6.40
C LEU A 66 -4.87 9.63 5.62
N ILE A 67 -3.78 9.06 5.11
CA ILE A 67 -2.89 9.69 4.13
C ILE A 67 -3.17 9.03 2.79
N VAL A 68 -3.51 9.81 1.77
CA VAL A 68 -3.83 9.32 0.43
C VAL A 68 -2.72 9.75 -0.54
N GLY A 69 -2.08 8.77 -1.17
CA GLY A 69 -1.20 8.99 -2.33
C GLY A 69 -1.96 8.84 -3.65
N GLN A 70 -1.28 9.07 -4.78
CA GLN A 70 -1.88 8.91 -6.11
C GLN A 70 -1.85 7.44 -6.57
N ASP A 71 -0.65 6.88 -6.71
CA ASP A 71 -0.37 5.53 -7.16
C ASP A 71 0.97 5.04 -6.57
N PRO A 72 1.27 3.73 -6.60
CA PRO A 72 2.55 3.22 -6.13
C PRO A 72 3.73 3.86 -6.86
N TYR A 73 4.90 3.94 -6.21
CA TYR A 73 6.12 4.36 -6.90
C TYR A 73 6.37 3.51 -8.15
N PRO A 74 6.73 4.12 -9.30
CA PRO A 74 6.88 3.38 -10.56
C PRO A 74 8.17 2.58 -10.64
N THR A 75 9.12 2.82 -9.73
CA THR A 75 10.43 2.16 -9.71
C THR A 75 10.31 0.78 -9.05
N PRO A 76 10.65 -0.32 -9.76
CA PRO A 76 10.66 -1.65 -9.17
C PRO A 76 11.53 -1.71 -7.90
N GLY A 77 11.01 -2.36 -6.86
CA GLY A 77 11.67 -2.45 -5.54
C GLY A 77 11.43 -1.26 -4.62
N HIS A 78 10.75 -0.20 -5.05
CA HIS A 78 10.36 0.90 -4.17
C HIS A 78 9.01 0.68 -3.47
N PRO A 79 7.90 0.43 -4.17
CA PRO A 79 6.59 0.41 -3.53
C PRO A 79 6.40 -0.87 -2.72
N ILE A 80 6.06 -0.70 -1.45
CA ILE A 80 5.87 -1.80 -0.50
C ILE A 80 4.39 -2.01 -0.11
N GLY A 81 3.45 -1.36 -0.79
CA GLY A 81 2.01 -1.45 -0.49
C GLY A 81 1.47 -0.43 0.52
N LEU A 82 2.29 0.54 0.93
CA LEU A 82 1.92 1.68 1.76
C LEU A 82 2.28 2.98 1.02
N SER A 83 1.36 3.94 0.96
CA SER A 83 1.60 5.20 0.24
C SER A 83 2.84 5.92 0.78
N PHE A 84 3.68 6.42 -0.12
CA PHE A 84 4.94 7.12 0.15
C PHE A 84 6.07 6.30 0.80
N ALA A 85 5.78 5.14 1.40
CA ALA A 85 6.77 4.30 2.06
C ALA A 85 7.62 3.49 1.06
N VAL A 86 8.87 3.21 1.45
CA VAL A 86 9.78 2.29 0.78
C VAL A 86 10.50 1.43 1.83
N ASP A 87 11.09 0.31 1.45
CA ASP A 87 11.89 -0.48 2.39
C ASP A 87 13.05 0.33 2.99
N ALA A 88 13.44 0.01 4.23
CA ALA A 88 14.41 0.80 4.99
C ALA A 88 15.78 0.95 4.30
N HIS A 89 16.15 0.00 3.42
CA HIS A 89 17.42 -0.03 2.69
C HIS A 89 17.40 0.79 1.37
N VAL A 90 16.24 1.22 0.88
CA VAL A 90 16.11 1.88 -0.43
C VAL A 90 16.79 3.25 -0.44
N ARG A 91 17.79 3.43 -1.31
CA ARG A 91 18.51 4.71 -1.49
C ARG A 91 18.77 4.99 -2.97
N PRO A 92 18.72 6.28 -3.40
CA PRO A 92 18.24 7.45 -2.64
C PRO A 92 16.74 7.37 -2.34
N LEU A 93 16.25 8.12 -1.35
CA LEU A 93 14.82 8.17 -1.06
C LEU A 93 14.03 8.77 -2.24
N PRO A 94 12.79 8.32 -2.51
CA PRO A 94 11.93 8.99 -3.48
C PRO A 94 11.74 10.46 -3.15
N ARG A 95 11.69 11.31 -4.19
CA ARG A 95 11.62 12.77 -4.04
C ARG A 95 10.40 13.23 -3.23
N SER A 96 9.24 12.61 -3.44
CA SER A 96 8.03 12.89 -2.65
C SER A 96 8.22 12.61 -1.16
N LEU A 97 8.85 11.48 -0.80
CA LEU A 97 9.13 11.16 0.60
C LEU A 97 10.15 12.12 1.21
N ALA A 98 11.19 12.49 0.46
CA ALA A 98 12.14 13.51 0.90
C ALA A 98 11.45 14.85 1.19
N ASN A 99 10.49 15.26 0.34
CA ASN A 99 9.69 16.46 0.57
C ASN A 99 8.80 16.33 1.82
N ILE A 100 8.14 15.17 2.03
CA ILE A 100 7.34 14.91 3.23
C ILE A 100 8.19 15.03 4.50
N TYR A 101 9.42 14.49 4.48
CA TYR A 101 10.33 14.62 5.62
C TYR A 101 10.87 16.03 5.84
N GLN A 102 11.05 16.82 4.77
CA GLN A 102 11.38 18.23 4.90
C GLN A 102 10.25 19.00 5.58
N GLU A 103 9.00 18.74 5.19
CA GLU A 103 7.82 19.35 5.79
C GLU A 103 7.65 18.91 7.25
N LEU A 104 7.78 17.61 7.55
CA LEU A 104 7.72 17.06 8.91
C LEU A 104 8.69 17.77 9.86
N ARG A 105 9.92 18.02 9.38
CA ARG A 105 10.93 18.75 10.15
C ARG A 105 10.58 20.23 10.29
N SER A 106 10.06 20.86 9.24
CA SER A 106 9.71 22.28 9.24
C SER A 106 8.52 22.58 10.15
N ASP A 107 7.48 21.74 10.09
CA ASP A 107 6.23 21.89 10.82
C ASP A 107 6.40 21.51 12.31
N LEU A 108 6.97 20.33 12.57
CA LEU A 108 6.98 19.73 13.91
C LEU A 108 8.34 19.71 14.59
N GLY A 109 9.41 20.13 13.90
CA GLY A 109 10.78 20.04 14.43
C GLY A 109 11.29 18.60 14.58
N ILE A 110 10.60 17.61 14.02
CA ILE A 110 10.95 16.20 14.16
C ILE A 110 12.14 15.87 13.26
N ALA A 111 13.12 15.15 13.81
CA ALA A 111 14.28 14.69 13.06
C ALA A 111 13.86 13.70 11.97
N THR A 112 14.31 13.96 10.74
CA THR A 112 14.05 13.09 9.59
C THR A 112 14.66 11.70 9.81
N PRO A 113 13.88 10.62 9.71
CA PRO A 113 14.42 9.26 9.72
C PRO A 113 15.44 9.04 8.61
N PRO A 114 16.51 8.27 8.84
CA PRO A 114 17.54 8.03 7.83
C PRO A 114 17.08 7.06 6.73
N HIS A 115 15.84 6.55 6.79
CA HIS A 115 15.25 5.56 5.90
C HIS A 115 13.82 5.93 5.50
N GLY A 116 13.29 5.24 4.49
CA GLY A 116 11.95 5.52 3.95
C GLY A 116 10.83 4.59 4.44
N ASP A 117 11.13 3.71 5.39
CA ASP A 117 10.13 2.85 6.04
C ASP A 117 9.24 3.69 6.96
N LEU A 118 7.92 3.54 6.81
CA LEU A 118 6.87 4.26 7.52
C LEU A 118 5.96 3.31 8.34
N THR A 119 6.43 2.08 8.60
CA THR A 119 5.71 1.09 9.42
C THR A 119 5.86 1.30 10.92
#